data_AF-A0A2A6NNU2-F1
#
_entry.id   AF-A0A2A6NNU2-F1
#
_cell.length_a   1.000
_cell.length_b   1.000
_cell.length_c   1.000
_cell.angle_alpha   90.00
_cell.angle_beta   90.00
_cell.angle_gamma   90.00
#
_symmetry.space_group_name_H-M   'P 1'
#
loop_
_entity.id
_entity.type
_entity.pdbx_description
1 polymer ?
#
loop_
_entity_poly.entity_id
_entity_poly.type
_entity_poly.pdbx_seq_one_letter_code
_entity_poly.pdbx_strand_id
1 'polypeptide(L)' 'RPGDEKLATAVQEAAATSNAVLMANHGPVVAGRSLEEAQYATEELEETAKLFLMLHGRELRPLSPAQREELTKSI' A
#
# COMPACT_ATOMS: atom_id res chain seq x y z
N ARG A 1 -14.67 6.89 12.89
CA ARG A 1 -14.94 8.05 11.98
C ARG A 1 -13.64 8.79 11.72
N PRO A 2 -13.53 9.71 10.74
CA PRO A 2 -12.35 10.58 10.64
C PRO A 2 -12.08 11.26 11.98
N GLY A 3 -10.83 11.20 12.46
CA GLY A 3 -10.42 11.78 13.75
C GLY A 3 -10.80 10.98 15.00
N ASP A 4 -11.26 9.74 14.86
CA ASP A 4 -11.57 8.83 15.99
C ASP A 4 -10.30 8.14 16.49
N GLU A 5 -10.07 8.11 17.80
CA GLU A 5 -8.91 7.43 18.41
C GLU A 5 -8.84 5.96 18.04
N LYS A 6 -10.00 5.29 17.91
CA LYS A 6 -10.04 3.88 17.49
C LYS A 6 -9.49 3.67 16.08
N LEU A 7 -9.72 4.64 15.18
CA LEU A 7 -9.17 4.61 13.83
C LEU A 7 -7.64 4.80 13.89
N ALA A 8 -7.16 5.71 14.73
CA ALA A 8 -5.72 5.92 14.92
C ALA A 8 -5.02 4.66 15.44
N THR A 9 -5.60 3.98 16.44
CA THR A 9 -5.05 2.71 16.96
C THR A 9 -5.00 1.63 15.87
N ALA A 10 -6.08 1.46 15.10
CA ALA A 10 -6.11 0.48 14.01
C ALA A 10 -5.08 0.78 12.92
N VAL A 11 -4.88 2.05 12.56
CA VAL A 11 -3.85 2.47 11.60
C VAL A 11 -2.46 2.21 12.16
N GLN A 12 -2.22 2.51 13.44
CA GLN A 12 -0.93 2.26 14.10
C GLN A 12 -0.58 0.77 14.11
N GLU A 13 -1.53 -0.11 14.42
CA GLU A 13 -1.34 -1.56 14.41
C GLU A 13 -1.02 -2.08 12.99
N ALA A 14 -1.76 -1.62 11.98
CA ALA A 14 -1.53 -2.01 10.59
C ALA A 14 -0.18 -1.49 10.05
N ALA A 15 0.22 -0.29 10.45
CA ALA A 15 1.47 0.34 10.03
C ALA A 15 2.72 -0.35 10.63
N ALA A 16 2.58 -1.16 11.68
CA ALA A 16 3.69 -1.88 12.29
C ALA A 16 4.37 -2.88 11.34
N THR A 17 3.64 -3.39 10.35
CA THR A 17 4.12 -4.39 9.38
C THR A 17 4.04 -3.93 7.93
N SER A 18 3.59 -2.70 7.66
CA SER A 18 3.35 -2.23 6.29
C SER A 18 3.47 -0.71 6.22
N ASN A 19 4.13 -0.21 5.17
CA ASN A 19 4.32 1.23 4.96
C ASN A 19 3.08 1.92 4.37
N ALA A 20 2.03 1.16 4.00
CA ALA A 20 0.79 1.68 3.43
C ALA A 20 -0.43 0.98 4.05
N VAL A 21 -1.46 1.75 4.38
CA VAL A 21 -2.72 1.28 4.97
C VAL A 21 -3.90 1.83 4.16
N LEU A 22 -4.78 0.96 3.68
CA LEU A 22 -6.02 1.35 3.01
C LEU A 22 -7.16 1.45 4.03
N MET A 23 -7.69 2.67 4.22
CA MET A 23 -8.82 2.91 5.11
C MET A 23 -10.12 2.93 4.30
N ALA A 24 -11.03 2.00 4.61
CA ALA A 24 -12.30 1.87 3.92
C ALA A 24 -13.06 3.21 3.90
N ASN A 25 -13.38 3.70 2.69
CA ASN A 25 -14.05 4.98 2.44
C ASN A 25 -13.28 6.25 2.88
N HIS A 26 -11.97 6.16 3.13
CA HIS A 26 -11.13 7.31 3.51
C HIS A 26 -9.88 7.47 2.64
N GLY A 27 -9.46 6.41 1.97
CA GLY A 27 -8.25 6.40 1.15
C GLY A 27 -7.03 5.83 1.88
N PRO A 28 -5.83 5.97 1.29
CA PRO A 28 -4.61 5.43 1.86
C PRO A 28 -3.98 6.36 2.91
N VAL A 29 -3.21 5.76 3.81
CA VAL A 29 -2.15 6.42 4.58
C VAL A 29 -0.83 5.73 4.22
N VAL A 30 0.16 6.49 3.77
CA VAL A 30 1.47 5.96 3.34
C VAL A 30 2.58 6.67 4.09
N ALA A 31 3.56 5.91 4.58
CA ALA A 31 4.72 6.40 5.32
C ALA A 31 6.01 6.15 4.53
N GLY A 32 6.95 7.11 4.63
CA GLY A 32 8.30 7.03 4.08
C GLY A 32 9.29 7.71 5.02
N ARG A 33 10.61 7.54 4.81
CA ARG A 33 11.63 8.17 5.67
C ARG A 33 11.77 9.67 5.39
N SER A 34 11.27 10.12 4.24
CA SER A 34 11.14 11.51 3.83
C SER A 34 9.76 11.74 3.19
N LEU A 35 9.37 13.01 3.03
CA LEU A 35 8.15 13.36 2.30
C LEU A 35 8.21 12.90 0.84
N GLU A 36 9.38 13.00 0.21
CA GLU A 36 9.61 12.54 -1.16
C GLU A 36 9.43 11.03 -1.29
N GLU A 37 10.00 10.23 -0.36
CA GLU A 37 9.77 8.78 -0.35
C GLU A 37 8.29 8.43 -0.13
N ALA A 38 7.61 9.14 0.78
CA ALA A 38 6.19 8.91 1.04
C ALA A 38 5.33 9.27 -0.19
N GLN A 39 5.70 10.33 -0.92
CA GLN A 39 5.04 10.72 -2.17
C GLN A 39 5.20 9.62 -3.22
N TYR A 40 6.43 9.19 -3.51
CA TYR A 40 6.68 8.14 -4.51
C TYR A 40 5.96 6.84 -4.15
N ALA A 41 6.00 6.42 -2.89
CA ALA A 41 5.27 5.23 -2.43
C ALA A 41 3.74 5.38 -2.59
N THR A 42 3.22 6.60 -2.43
CA THR A 42 1.78 6.87 -2.66
C THR A 42 1.44 6.77 -4.15
N GLU A 43 2.28 7.30 -5.04
CA GLU A 43 2.07 7.21 -6.50
C GLU A 43 2.05 5.74 -6.97
N GLU A 44 3.00 4.92 -6.51
CA GLU A 44 3.07 3.49 -6.83
C GLU A 44 1.85 2.71 -6.31
N LEU A 45 1.37 3.05 -5.09
CA LEU A 45 0.16 2.46 -4.53
C LEU A 45 -1.06 2.75 -5.40
N GLU A 46 -1.20 3.99 -5.86
CA GLU A 46 -2.35 4.39 -6.68
C GLU A 46 -2.32 3.79 -8.09
N GLU A 47 -1.15 3.70 -8.74
CA GLU A 47 -1.06 3.02 -10.03
C GLU A 47 -1.34 1.52 -9.88
N THR A 48 -0.88 0.90 -8.78
CA THR A 48 -1.22 -0.49 -8.45
C THR A 48 -2.73 -0.67 -8.23
N ALA A 49 -3.38 0.24 -7.49
CA ALA A 49 -4.82 0.21 -7.25
C ALA A 49 -5.62 0.35 -8.54
N LYS A 50 -5.20 1.27 -9.42
CA LYS A 50 -5.77 1.45 -10.76
C LYS A 50 -5.63 0.19 -11.61
N LEU A 51 -4.45 -0.44 -11.65
CA LEU A 51 -4.26 -1.71 -12.35
C LEU A 51 -5.16 -2.82 -11.79
N PHE A 52 -5.25 -2.94 -10.46
CA PHE A 52 -6.13 -3.89 -9.79
C PHE A 52 -7.60 -3.70 -10.20
N LEU A 53 -8.07 -2.45 -10.24
CA LEU A 53 -9.44 -2.11 -10.67
C LEU A 53 -9.65 -2.37 -12.17
N MET A 54 -8.69 -2.00 -13.02
CA MET A 54 -8.76 -2.24 -14.47
C MET A 54 -8.79 -3.73 -14.83
N LEU A 55 -8.15 -4.56 -14.02
CA LEU A 55 -8.08 -6.00 -14.21
C LEU A 55 -9.13 -6.77 -13.40
N HIS A 56 -10.05 -6.07 -12.72
CA HIS A 56 -11.07 -6.69 -11.90
C HIS A 56 -11.92 -7.69 -12.72
N GLY A 57 -12.05 -8.91 -12.21
CA GLY A 57 -12.77 -10.00 -12.88
C GLY A 57 -11.98 -10.73 -13.98
N ARG A 58 -10.69 -10.42 -14.18
CA ARG A 58 -9.80 -11.13 -15.11
C ARG A 58 -8.88 -12.11 -14.37
N GLU A 59 -8.41 -13.13 -15.09
CA GLU A 59 -7.35 -14.01 -14.59
C GLU A 59 -6.04 -13.21 -14.46
N LEU A 60 -5.42 -13.27 -13.28
CA LEU A 60 -4.18 -12.58 -12.97
C LEU A 60 -3.04 -13.59 -12.78
N ARG A 61 -1.85 -13.19 -13.23
CA ARG A 61 -0.60 -13.89 -12.93
C ARG A 61 0.25 -13.03 -11.99
N PRO A 62 0.03 -13.06 -10.66
CA PRO A 62 0.85 -12.31 -9.72
C PRO A 62 2.27 -12.87 -9.66
N LEU A 63 3.20 -12.05 -9.17
CA LEU A 63 4.57 -12.51 -8.89
C LEU A 63 4.55 -13.54 -7.76
N SER A 64 5.30 -14.62 -7.95
CA SER A 64 5.56 -15.58 -6.88
C SER A 64 6.45 -14.96 -5.78
N PRO A 65 6.46 -15.52 -4.55
CA PRO A 65 7.36 -15.05 -3.50
C PRO A 65 8.83 -15.00 -3.92
N ALA A 66 9.31 -16.01 -4.66
CA ALA A 66 10.69 -16.05 -5.15
C ALA A 66 11.01 -14.91 -6.14
N GLN A 67 10.08 -14.61 -7.07
CA GLN A 67 10.24 -13.50 -8.01
C GLN A 67 10.23 -12.14 -7.31
N ARG A 68 9.43 -11.98 -6.25
CA ARG A 68 9.43 -10.75 -5.44
C ARG A 68 10.77 -10.58 -4.72
N GLU A 69 11.29 -11.66 -4.14
CA GLU A 69 12.57 -11.64 -3.43
C GLU A 69 13.74 -11.25 -4.37
N GLU A 70 13.75 -11.79 -5.59
CA GLU A 70 14.75 -11.45 -6.62
C GLU A 70 14.74 -9.95 -6.96
N LEU A 71 13.55 -9.36 -7.14
CA LEU A 71 13.43 -7.92 -7.42
C LEU A 71 13.91 -7.07 -6.24
N THR A 72 13.56 -7.44 -5.00
CA THR A 72 13.95 -6.67 -3.81
C THR A 72 15.44 -6.72 -3.48
N LYS A 73 16.19 -7.71 -4.00
CA LYS A 73 17.66 -7.77 -3.85
C LYS A 73 18.41 -6.91 -4.87
N SER A 74 17.71 -6.47 -5.91
CA SER A 74 18.30 -5.72 -7.03
C SER A 74 18.21 -4.20 -6.85
N ILE A 75 17.67 -3.74 -5.72
CA ILE A 75 17.48 -2.34 -5.30
C ILE A 75 18.32 -2.11 -4.05
#